data_AF-A0A0D5Y2G0-F1
#
_entry.id   AF-A0A0D5Y2G0-F1
#
_cell.length_a   1.000
_cell.length_b   1.000
_cell.length_c   1.000
_cell.angle_alpha   90.00
_cell.angle_beta   90.00
_cell.angle_gamma   90.00
#
_symmetry.space_group_name_H-M   'P 1'
#
loop_
_entity.id
_entity.type
_entity.pdbx_description
1 polymer ?
#
loop_
_entity_poly.entity_id
_entity_poly.type
_entity_poly.pdbx_seq_one_letter_code
_entity_poly.pdbx_strand_id
1 'polypeptide(L)'
;MSRIDNQPDGSLALSLRHALWRAGREYKGGITRLAFEMGMDLDALQKKLKHDEERRWLTPDELEEVLQWTSDKRVLDALGRAAGVVWYRPQPVPATNEQLKAVGLLLNEAAGFVSSMHEGAADNVWEFHEVQRLEACGMDVIRQVLAITAGARQAMEDQANG
;
A
#
# COMPACT_ATOMS: atom_id res chain seq x y z
N MET A 1 19.45 3.61 -31.30
CA MET A 1 18.61 4.59 -30.56
C MET A 1 18.35 4.02 -29.18
N SER A 2 19.06 4.52 -28.17
CA SER A 2 18.97 4.08 -26.77
C SER A 2 18.93 5.33 -25.91
N ARG A 3 17.79 5.59 -25.24
CA ARG A 3 17.60 6.78 -24.39
C ARG A 3 16.40 6.65 -23.45
N ILE A 4 16.44 5.65 -22.57
CA ILE A 4 15.54 5.59 -21.40
C ILE A 4 16.31 5.51 -20.06
N ASP A 5 17.63 5.31 -20.08
CA ASP A 5 18.47 5.44 -18.88
C ASP A 5 18.85 6.90 -18.61
N ASN A 6 17.95 7.61 -17.93
CA ASN A 6 18.18 8.64 -16.91
C ASN A 6 16.93 9.53 -16.88
N GLN A 7 15.97 9.21 -16.02
CA GLN A 7 15.10 10.26 -15.49
C GLN A 7 15.45 10.50 -14.03
N PRO A 8 15.78 11.76 -13.68
CA PRO A 8 16.18 12.18 -12.34
C PRO A 8 15.01 12.02 -11.35
N ASP A 9 15.37 11.99 -10.06
CA ASP A 9 14.54 11.87 -8.85
C ASP A 9 13.39 12.90 -8.74
N GLY A 10 12.43 12.84 -9.65
CA GLY A 10 11.17 13.59 -9.64
C GLY A 10 10.08 12.83 -10.39
N SER A 11 10.16 11.49 -10.39
CA SER A 11 9.60 10.63 -11.42
C SER A 11 8.09 10.74 -11.54
N LEU A 12 7.62 11.00 -12.76
CA LEU A 12 6.27 10.65 -13.21
C LEU A 12 5.91 9.25 -12.68
N ALA A 13 4.72 9.16 -12.11
CA ALA A 13 4.14 7.92 -11.64
C ALA A 13 4.33 6.76 -12.65
N LEU A 14 4.94 5.66 -12.22
CA LEU A 14 5.10 4.49 -13.08
C LEU A 14 3.73 3.91 -13.47
N SER A 15 3.56 3.59 -14.74
CA SER A 15 2.44 2.75 -15.20
C SER A 15 2.53 1.36 -14.55
N LEU A 16 1.39 0.65 -14.47
CA LEU A 16 1.35 -0.70 -13.89
C LEU A 16 2.34 -1.68 -14.55
N ARG A 17 2.49 -1.65 -15.88
CA ARG A 17 3.46 -2.51 -16.60
C ARG A 17 4.91 -2.24 -16.19
N HIS A 18 5.29 -0.96 -16.11
CA HIS A 18 6.64 -0.58 -15.69
C HIS A 18 6.90 -0.91 -14.22
N ALA A 19 5.89 -0.76 -13.37
CA ALA A 19 5.97 -1.15 -11.97
C ALA A 19 6.18 -2.67 -11.80
N LEU A 20 5.41 -3.50 -12.53
CA LEU A 20 5.55 -4.96 -12.52
C LEU A 20 6.92 -5.42 -13.04
N TRP A 21 7.39 -4.81 -14.13
CA TRP A 21 8.74 -5.09 -14.65
C TRP A 21 9.83 -4.80 -13.62
N ARG A 22 9.77 -3.64 -12.94
CA ARG A 22 10.72 -3.29 -11.87
C ARG A 22 10.59 -4.22 -10.67
N ALA A 23 9.36 -4.56 -10.26
CA ALA A 23 9.11 -5.46 -9.14
C ALA A 23 9.80 -6.81 -9.33
N GLY A 24 9.72 -7.39 -10.53
CA GLY A 24 10.41 -8.65 -10.83
C GLY A 24 11.93 -8.51 -10.94
N ARG A 25 12.42 -7.44 -11.56
CA ARG A 25 13.87 -7.22 -11.77
C ARG A 25 14.62 -6.90 -10.48
N GLU A 26 14.00 -6.10 -9.61
CA GLU A 26 14.59 -5.62 -8.35
C GLU A 26 14.22 -6.52 -7.16
N TYR A 27 13.51 -7.62 -7.40
CA TYR A 27 13.23 -8.61 -6.37
C TYR A 27 14.53 -9.12 -5.74
N LYS A 28 14.50 -9.47 -4.44
CA LYS A 28 15.68 -10.01 -3.75
C LYS A 28 16.08 -11.34 -4.38
N GLY A 29 17.24 -11.40 -5.03
CA GLY A 29 17.67 -12.56 -5.82
C GLY A 29 17.22 -12.52 -7.29
N GLY A 30 16.63 -11.41 -7.73
CA GLY A 30 16.22 -11.12 -9.09
C GLY A 30 15.04 -11.96 -9.58
N ILE A 31 14.73 -11.79 -10.86
CA ILE A 31 13.61 -12.45 -11.52
C ILE A 31 13.72 -13.99 -11.52
N THR A 32 14.94 -14.54 -11.49
CA THR A 32 15.17 -15.98 -11.39
C THR A 32 14.63 -16.55 -10.09
N ARG A 33 14.88 -15.87 -8.96
CA ARG A 33 14.36 -16.30 -7.67
C ARG A 33 12.85 -16.12 -7.57
N LEU A 34 12.32 -15.02 -8.13
CA LEU A 34 10.88 -14.81 -8.20
C LEU A 34 10.18 -15.93 -8.98
N ALA A 35 10.70 -16.28 -10.16
CA ALA A 35 10.16 -17.37 -10.98
C ALA A 35 10.14 -18.69 -10.22
N PHE A 36 11.22 -19.01 -9.49
CA PHE A 36 11.29 -20.20 -8.65
C PHE A 36 10.24 -20.20 -7.52
N GLU A 37 10.08 -19.08 -6.80
CA GLU A 37 9.11 -18.97 -5.70
C GLU A 37 7.65 -19.00 -6.19
N MET A 38 7.40 -18.54 -7.42
CA MET A 38 6.11 -18.67 -8.12
C MET A 38 5.90 -20.05 -8.77
N GLY A 39 6.90 -20.94 -8.77
CA GLY A 39 6.82 -22.20 -9.52
C GLY A 39 6.65 -22.03 -11.03
N MET A 40 7.07 -20.89 -11.58
CA MET A 40 6.93 -20.52 -12.99
C MET A 40 8.25 -20.67 -13.75
N ASP A 41 8.17 -21.02 -15.04
CA ASP A 41 9.33 -20.96 -15.92
C ASP A 41 9.89 -19.52 -16.05
N LEU A 42 11.21 -19.38 -16.02
CA LEU A 42 11.88 -18.08 -16.02
C LEU A 42 11.64 -17.30 -17.32
N ASP A 43 11.73 -17.95 -18.48
CA ASP A 43 11.53 -17.29 -19.77
C ASP A 43 10.06 -16.88 -19.93
N ALA A 44 9.13 -17.69 -19.44
CA ALA A 44 7.72 -17.34 -19.36
C ALA A 44 7.49 -16.08 -18.50
N LEU A 45 8.03 -16.04 -17.27
CA LEU A 45 7.88 -14.88 -16.39
C LEU A 45 8.54 -13.62 -16.97
N GLN A 46 9.74 -13.75 -17.53
CA GLN A 46 10.45 -12.64 -18.18
C GLN A 46 9.62 -12.02 -19.30
N LYS A 47 8.98 -12.83 -20.13
CA LYS A 47 8.13 -12.35 -21.22
C LYS A 47 6.83 -11.72 -20.72
N LYS A 48 6.24 -12.26 -19.66
CA LYS A 48 5.02 -11.71 -19.03
C LYS A 48 5.26 -10.36 -18.32
N LEU A 49 6.44 -10.19 -17.72
CA LEU A 49 6.82 -8.94 -17.04
C LEU A 49 7.44 -7.90 -17.98
N LYS A 50 7.72 -8.25 -19.23
CA LYS A 50 8.32 -7.34 -20.20
C LYS A 50 7.34 -6.21 -20.52
N HIS A 51 7.73 -4.97 -20.25
CA HIS A 51 6.82 -3.81 -20.34
C HIS A 51 6.38 -3.45 -21.77
N ASP A 52 7.12 -3.94 -22.78
CA ASP A 52 6.88 -3.72 -24.22
C ASP A 52 6.29 -4.96 -24.93
N GLU A 53 6.02 -6.05 -24.20
CA GLU A 53 5.36 -7.24 -24.76
C GLU A 53 3.85 -7.15 -24.54
N GLU A 54 3.08 -7.17 -25.64
CA GLU A 54 1.63 -7.00 -25.59
C GLU A 54 0.85 -8.32 -25.74
N ARG A 55 1.54 -9.44 -25.99
CA ARG A 55 0.91 -10.75 -26.26
C ARG A 55 0.86 -11.66 -25.04
N ARG A 56 1.65 -11.36 -24.00
CA ARG A 56 1.81 -12.22 -22.82
C ARG A 56 1.61 -11.39 -21.58
N TRP A 57 0.49 -11.61 -20.92
CA TRP A 57 0.13 -10.93 -19.69
C TRP A 57 0.22 -11.90 -18.51
N LEU A 58 0.40 -11.33 -17.32
CA LEU A 58 0.10 -12.05 -16.09
C LEU A 58 -1.41 -12.36 -16.09
N THR A 59 -1.77 -13.58 -15.69
CA THR A 59 -3.15 -13.87 -15.28
C THR A 59 -3.44 -13.13 -13.96
N PRO A 60 -4.72 -12.99 -13.55
CA PRO A 60 -5.05 -12.46 -12.24
C PRO A 60 -4.32 -13.19 -11.11
N ASP A 61 -4.27 -14.53 -11.14
CA ASP A 61 -3.58 -15.35 -10.13
C ASP A 61 -2.07 -15.06 -10.09
N GLU A 62 -1.42 -14.98 -11.26
CA GLU A 62 0.00 -14.67 -11.34
C GLU A 62 0.33 -13.25 -10.89
N LEU A 63 -0.58 -12.29 -11.12
CA LEU A 63 -0.45 -10.93 -10.61
C LEU A 63 -0.51 -10.90 -9.08
N GLU A 64 -1.43 -11.66 -8.48
CA GLU A 64 -1.53 -11.81 -7.03
C GLU A 64 -0.25 -12.43 -6.44
N GLU A 65 0.29 -13.47 -7.07
CA GLU A 65 1.56 -14.07 -6.65
C GLU A 65 2.74 -13.08 -6.73
N VAL A 66 2.85 -12.32 -7.82
CA VAL A 66 3.89 -11.28 -7.95
C VAL A 66 3.76 -10.26 -6.82
N LEU A 67 2.55 -9.84 -6.47
CA LEU A 67 2.30 -8.90 -5.37
C LEU A 67 2.63 -9.53 -4.01
N GLN A 68 2.28 -10.78 -3.79
CA GLN A 68 2.55 -11.52 -2.56
C GLN A 68 4.06 -11.60 -2.29
N TRP A 69 4.86 -11.98 -3.29
CA TRP A 69 6.30 -12.13 -3.14
C TRP A 69 7.02 -10.78 -3.09
N THR A 70 6.74 -9.89 -4.03
CA THR A 70 7.51 -8.64 -4.16
C THR A 70 7.08 -7.58 -3.17
N SER A 71 5.80 -7.57 -2.76
CA SER A 71 5.20 -6.51 -1.93
C SER A 71 5.46 -5.09 -2.45
N ASP A 72 5.69 -4.95 -3.76
CA ASP A 72 6.23 -3.74 -4.39
C ASP A 72 5.23 -2.58 -4.33
N LYS A 73 5.65 -1.50 -3.68
CA LYS A 73 4.81 -0.31 -3.45
C LYS A 73 4.42 0.38 -4.76
N ARG A 74 5.27 0.33 -5.79
CA ARG A 74 5.04 1.01 -7.07
C ARG A 74 3.90 0.33 -7.85
N VAL A 75 3.74 -0.98 -7.69
CA VAL A 75 2.63 -1.73 -8.29
C VAL A 75 1.32 -1.34 -7.60
N LEU A 76 1.31 -1.27 -6.26
CA LEU A 76 0.17 -0.81 -5.49
C LEU A 76 -0.20 0.66 -5.79
N ASP A 77 0.79 1.53 -5.94
CA ASP A 77 0.58 2.93 -6.33
C ASP A 77 -0.05 3.05 -7.72
N ALA A 78 0.37 2.20 -8.67
CA ALA A 78 -0.22 2.19 -10.00
C ALA A 78 -1.67 1.71 -10.00
N LEU A 79 -1.99 0.66 -9.22
CA LEU A 79 -3.36 0.15 -9.06
C LEU A 79 -4.25 1.18 -8.34
N GLY A 80 -3.78 1.74 -7.23
CA GLY A 80 -4.51 2.74 -6.46
C GLY A 80 -4.85 3.97 -7.30
N ARG A 81 -3.85 4.49 -8.03
CA ARG A 81 -4.04 5.63 -8.93
C ARG A 81 -5.07 5.35 -10.03
N ALA A 82 -5.08 4.15 -10.61
CA ALA A 82 -6.04 3.77 -11.64
C ALA A 82 -7.49 3.77 -11.12
N ALA A 83 -7.68 3.48 -9.84
CA ALA A 83 -8.98 3.51 -9.17
C ALA A 83 -9.27 4.84 -8.43
N GLY A 84 -8.36 5.81 -8.45
CA GLY A 84 -8.49 7.05 -7.67
C GLY A 84 -8.44 6.85 -6.16
N VAL A 85 -7.82 5.77 -5.70
CA VAL A 85 -7.70 5.41 -4.29
C VAL A 85 -6.25 5.41 -3.81
N VAL A 86 -6.08 5.57 -2.49
CA VAL A 86 -4.81 5.36 -1.80
C VAL A 86 -4.88 4.04 -1.04
N TRP A 87 -3.73 3.37 -0.91
CA TRP A 87 -3.63 2.13 -0.15
C TRP A 87 -2.81 2.35 1.13
N TYR A 88 -3.09 1.54 2.14
CA TYR A 88 -2.35 1.55 3.39
C TYR A 88 -1.96 0.12 3.75
N ARG A 89 -0.68 -0.11 4.01
CA ARG A 89 -0.19 -1.37 4.58
C ARG A 89 -0.05 -1.17 6.09
N PRO A 90 -0.89 -1.80 6.92
CA PRO A 90 -0.82 -1.67 8.36
C PRO A 90 0.52 -2.17 8.89
N GLN A 91 1.08 -1.46 9.86
CA GLN A 91 2.17 -1.97 10.69
C GLN A 91 1.55 -2.56 11.96
N PRO A 92 1.67 -3.88 12.20
CA PRO A 92 1.10 -4.50 13.39
C PRO A 92 1.67 -3.86 14.66
N VAL A 93 0.80 -3.58 15.63
CA VAL A 93 1.19 -3.21 17.00
C VAL A 93 0.57 -4.20 17.99
N PRO A 94 1.25 -4.56 19.08
CA PRO A 94 0.72 -5.53 20.05
C PRO A 94 -0.69 -5.12 20.53
N ALA A 95 -1.68 -6.01 20.35
CA ALA A 95 -3.06 -5.76 20.74
C ALA A 95 -3.29 -5.97 22.25
N THR A 96 -2.52 -5.25 23.08
CA THR A 96 -2.67 -5.30 24.54
C THR A 96 -3.89 -4.49 25.00
N ASN A 97 -4.38 -4.76 26.21
CA ASN A 97 -5.45 -3.96 26.82
C ASN A 97 -5.10 -2.47 26.89
N GLU A 98 -3.83 -2.12 27.10
CA GLU A 98 -3.37 -0.73 27.13
C GLU A 98 -3.43 -0.08 25.75
N GLN A 99 -2.99 -0.79 24.71
CA GLN A 99 -3.04 -0.29 23.33
C GLN A 99 -4.48 -0.12 22.84
N LEU A 100 -5.37 -1.05 23.17
CA LEU A 100 -6.80 -0.92 22.87
C LEU A 100 -7.43 0.29 23.58
N LYS A 101 -7.08 0.53 24.84
CA LYS A 101 -7.52 1.75 25.56
C LYS A 101 -6.95 3.01 24.92
N ALA A 102 -5.69 3.01 24.51
CA ALA A 102 -5.06 4.15 23.84
C ALA A 102 -5.77 4.50 22.52
N VAL A 103 -6.17 3.50 21.73
CA VAL A 103 -6.99 3.75 20.53
C VAL A 103 -8.39 4.26 20.89
N GLY A 104 -9.01 3.76 21.96
CA GLY A 104 -10.27 4.32 22.46
C GLY A 104 -10.17 5.80 22.84
N LEU A 105 -9.08 6.21 23.49
CA LEU A 105 -8.80 7.61 23.83
C LEU A 105 -8.58 8.45 22.56
N LEU A 106 -7.77 7.96 21.63
CA LEU A 106 -7.54 8.63 20.35
C LEU A 106 -8.84 8.84 19.57
N LEU A 107 -9.73 7.83 19.53
CA LEU A 107 -11.02 7.93 18.86
C LEU A 107 -11.93 8.97 19.53
N ASN A 108 -11.91 9.06 20.86
CA ASN A 108 -12.64 10.11 21.59
C ASN A 108 -12.06 11.51 21.31
N GLU A 109 -10.73 11.64 21.27
CA GLU A 109 -10.06 12.90 20.93
C GLU A 109 -10.37 13.32 19.49
N ALA A 110 -10.33 12.39 18.54
CA ALA A 110 -10.70 12.65 17.16
C ALA A 110 -12.18 13.03 17.01
N ALA A 111 -13.08 12.35 17.73
CA ALA A 111 -14.49 12.73 17.77
C ALA A 111 -14.68 14.15 18.34
N GLY A 112 -13.95 14.50 19.40
CA GLY A 112 -13.92 15.85 19.96
C GLY A 112 -13.40 16.89 18.96
N PHE A 113 -12.30 16.58 18.27
CA PHE A 113 -11.72 17.45 17.24
C PHE A 113 -12.70 17.69 16.08
N VAL A 114 -13.27 16.63 15.49
CA VAL A 114 -14.27 16.76 14.43
C VAL A 114 -15.50 17.54 14.91
N SER A 115 -15.92 17.33 16.17
CA SER A 115 -17.02 18.10 16.77
C SER A 115 -16.68 19.58 16.91
N SER A 116 -15.46 19.93 17.31
CA SER A 116 -15.01 21.33 17.37
C SER A 116 -14.92 21.99 16.00
N MET A 117 -14.69 21.22 14.93
CA MET A 117 -14.67 21.73 13.55
C MET A 117 -16.08 22.05 13.03
N HIS A 118 -17.13 21.47 13.60
CA HIS A 118 -18.51 21.90 13.32
C HIS A 118 -18.74 23.37 13.73
N GLU A 119 -18.00 23.88 14.71
CA GLU A 119 -18.02 25.29 15.11
C GLU A 119 -17.34 26.19 14.05
N GLY A 120 -16.34 25.67 13.31
CA GLY A 120 -15.75 26.34 12.14
C GLY A 120 -16.66 26.31 10.92
N ALA A 121 -17.37 25.19 10.69
CA ALA A 121 -18.40 25.09 9.65
C ALA A 121 -19.66 25.95 9.91
N ALA A 122 -19.73 26.69 11.02
CA ALA A 122 -20.84 27.57 11.35
C ALA A 122 -21.02 28.72 10.34
N ASP A 123 -19.96 29.09 9.61
CA ASP A 123 -20.01 30.06 8.51
C ASP A 123 -20.13 29.40 7.11
N ASN A 124 -20.16 28.06 7.05
CA ASN A 124 -20.13 27.24 5.83
C ASN A 124 -18.92 27.47 4.90
N VAL A 125 -17.80 28.03 5.39
CA VAL A 125 -16.58 28.24 4.62
C VAL A 125 -15.49 27.32 5.13
N TRP A 126 -15.04 26.39 4.27
CA TRP A 126 -13.90 25.54 4.60
C TRP A 126 -12.59 26.21 4.22
N GLU A 127 -11.75 26.51 5.20
CA GLU A 127 -10.40 26.98 4.94
C GLU A 127 -9.45 25.81 4.61
N PHE A 128 -8.46 26.07 3.75
CA PHE A 128 -7.49 25.06 3.33
C PHE A 128 -6.80 24.38 4.52
N HIS A 129 -6.40 25.16 5.52
CA HIS A 129 -5.71 24.66 6.69
C HIS A 129 -6.63 23.82 7.62
N GLU A 130 -7.94 24.05 7.59
CA GLU A 130 -8.93 23.23 8.32
C GLU A 130 -9.11 21.88 7.65
N VAL A 131 -9.25 21.86 6.32
CA VAL A 131 -9.32 20.62 5.53
C VAL A 131 -8.06 19.79 5.74
N GLN A 132 -6.86 20.41 5.70
CA GLN A 132 -5.61 19.69 5.95
C GLN A 132 -5.54 19.07 7.36
N ARG A 133 -6.02 19.79 8.39
CA ARG A 133 -6.08 19.23 9.76
C ARG A 133 -7.07 18.08 9.85
N LEU A 134 -8.20 18.16 9.15
CA LEU A 134 -9.19 17.08 9.08
C LEU A 134 -8.61 15.84 8.42
N GLU A 135 -7.96 16.01 7.27
CA GLU A 135 -7.31 14.92 6.54
C GLU A 135 -6.23 14.25 7.39
N ALA A 136 -5.38 15.03 8.08
CA ALA A 136 -4.36 14.51 8.96
C ALA A 136 -4.95 13.69 10.12
N CYS A 137 -5.95 14.24 10.82
CA CYS A 137 -6.64 13.55 11.91
C CYS A 137 -7.30 12.25 11.43
N GLY A 138 -8.02 12.29 10.31
CA GLY A 138 -8.67 11.10 9.73
C GLY A 138 -7.65 10.02 9.36
N MET A 139 -6.53 10.40 8.74
CA MET A 139 -5.46 9.46 8.41
C MET A 139 -4.82 8.83 9.64
N ASP A 140 -4.60 9.60 10.72
CA ASP A 140 -4.01 9.07 11.95
C ASP A 140 -4.94 8.07 12.65
N VAL A 141 -6.25 8.36 12.70
CA VAL A 141 -7.25 7.43 13.21
C VAL A 141 -7.26 6.13 12.42
N ILE A 142 -7.32 6.21 11.08
CA ILE A 142 -7.33 5.03 10.20
C ILE A 142 -6.05 4.19 10.41
N ARG A 143 -4.88 4.83 10.48
CA ARG A 143 -3.60 4.15 10.69
C ARG A 143 -3.59 3.32 11.98
N GLN A 144 -4.05 3.92 13.08
CA GLN A 144 -3.99 3.30 14.41
C GLN A 144 -4.98 2.15 14.56
N VAL A 145 -6.21 2.32 14.05
CA VAL A 145 -7.23 1.25 14.05
C VAL A 145 -6.73 0.05 13.23
N LEU A 146 -6.18 0.30 12.05
CA LEU A 146 -5.66 -0.77 11.18
C LEU A 146 -4.40 -1.43 11.78
N ALA A 147 -3.53 -0.68 12.45
CA ALA A 147 -2.35 -1.21 13.13
C ALA A 147 -2.71 -2.19 14.26
N ILE A 148 -3.66 -1.85 15.13
CA ILE A 148 -4.11 -2.74 16.20
C ILE A 148 -4.79 -3.98 15.62
N THR A 149 -5.64 -3.81 14.60
CA THR A 149 -6.34 -4.94 13.97
C THR A 149 -5.35 -5.92 13.35
N ALA A 150 -4.29 -5.40 12.70
CA ALA A 150 -3.21 -6.22 12.17
C ALA A 150 -2.42 -6.94 13.27
N GLY A 151 -2.16 -6.29 14.41
CA GLY A 151 -1.51 -6.95 15.55
C GLY A 151 -2.36 -8.00 16.25
N ALA A 152 -3.68 -7.79 16.34
CA ALA A 152 -4.60 -8.80 16.85
C ALA A 152 -4.64 -10.04 15.94
N ARG A 153 -4.63 -9.84 14.61
CA ARG A 153 -4.51 -10.93 13.64
C ARG A 153 -3.20 -11.69 13.84
N GLN A 154 -2.08 -10.97 13.93
CA GLN A 154 -0.76 -11.59 14.12
C GLN A 154 -0.73 -12.44 15.40
N ALA A 155 -1.24 -11.93 16.53
CA ALA A 155 -1.28 -12.69 17.78
C ALA A 155 -2.12 -13.98 17.69
N MET A 156 -3.23 -13.94 16.95
CA MET A 156 -4.07 -15.11 16.69
C MET A 156 -3.34 -16.14 15.80
N GLU A 157 -2.68 -15.69 14.75
CA GLU A 157 -1.91 -16.55 13.83
C GLU A 157 -0.70 -17.20 14.54
N ASP A 158 -0.01 -16.45 15.40
CA ASP A 158 1.11 -16.96 16.20
C ASP A 158 0.66 -18.04 17.20
N GLN A 159 -0.52 -17.90 17.80
CA GLN A 159 -1.09 -18.92 18.70
C GLN A 159 -1.51 -20.19 17.95
N ALA A 160 -1.94 -20.09 16.70
CA ALA A 160 -2.36 -21.24 15.89
C ALA A 160 -1.16 -22.04 15.33
N ASN A 161 0.00 -21.39 15.17
CA ASN A 161 1.21 -21.96 14.58
C ASN A 161 2.29 -22.34 15.61
N GLY A 162 2.07 -22.06 16.90
CA GLY A 162 2.95 -22.42 18.02
C GLY A 162 2.47 -23.64 18.79
#